data_AF-A0A914EAJ5-F1
#
_entry.id   AF-A0A914EAJ5-F1
#
_cell.length_a   1.000
_cell.length_b   1.000
_cell.length_c   1.000
_cell.angle_alpha   90.00
_cell.angle_beta   90.00
_cell.angle_gamma   90.00
#
_symmetry.space_group_name_H-M   'P 1'
#
loop_
_entity.id
_entity.type
_entity.pdbx_description
1 polymer ?
#
loop_
_entity_poly.entity_id
_entity_poly.type
_entity_poly.pdbx_seq_one_letter_code
_entity_poly.pdbx_strand_id
1 'polypeptide(L)'
;MFRPYLRTVHEINDTIAAAVALFSNVLLIFLIIKHTPKALEPYSRILLQTCAIDLIYTALIFVLKPHTEFTDGIFLLMINGFLEKVTSPWDFILNLTWCYALFFCMFAMPIPFYYRYVCVCRYNLTVLSIANHEI
;
A
#
# COMPACT_ATOMS: atom_id res chain seq x y z
N MET A 1 -12.04 24.69 -15.80
CA MET A 1 -12.19 25.64 -14.66
C MET A 1 -13.02 24.94 -13.58
N PHE A 2 -12.37 24.21 -12.67
CA PHE A 2 -13.04 23.36 -11.69
C PHE A 2 -13.62 24.18 -10.53
N ARG A 3 -14.74 23.72 -9.95
CA ARG A 3 -15.33 24.35 -8.75
C ARG A 3 -14.37 24.12 -7.57
N PRO A 4 -14.00 25.18 -6.82
CA PRO A 4 -13.04 25.08 -5.70
C PRO A 4 -13.43 24.05 -4.64
N TYR A 5 -14.72 23.74 -4.52
CA TYR A 5 -15.26 22.74 -3.59
C TYR A 5 -14.67 21.33 -3.75
N LEU A 6 -14.51 20.84 -4.98
CA LEU A 6 -14.06 19.46 -5.20
C LEU A 6 -12.56 19.28 -4.86
N ARG A 7 -11.75 20.33 -5.07
CA ARG A 7 -10.34 20.33 -4.67
C ARG A 7 -10.18 20.20 -3.17
N THR A 8 -10.95 20.97 -2.40
CA THR A 8 -10.91 20.91 -0.94
C THR A 8 -11.34 19.54 -0.42
N VAL A 9 -12.36 18.91 -1.02
CA VAL A 9 -12.80 17.56 -0.64
C VAL A 9 -11.70 16.52 -0.90
N HIS A 10 -10.99 16.62 -2.02
CA HIS A 10 -9.90 15.71 -2.35
C HIS A 10 -8.72 15.85 -1.38
N GLU A 11 -8.31 17.09 -1.07
CA GLU A 11 -7.23 17.35 -0.11
C GLU A 11 -7.57 16.85 1.31
N ILE A 12 -8.82 16.99 1.73
CA ILE A 12 -9.31 16.46 3.01
C ILE A 12 -9.26 14.93 3.00
N ASN A 13 -9.77 14.31 1.92
CA ASN A 13 -9.77 12.85 1.77
C ASN A 13 -8.35 12.28 1.85
N ASP A 14 -7.40 12.86 1.12
CA ASP A 14 -6.02 12.39 1.11
C ASP A 14 -5.35 12.52 2.48
N THR A 15 -5.66 13.59 3.21
CA THR A 15 -5.15 13.79 4.58
C THR A 15 -5.69 12.74 5.54
N ILE A 16 -6.99 12.44 5.47
CA ILE A 16 -7.63 11.42 6.30
C ILE A 16 -7.09 10.03 5.94
N ALA A 17 -6.99 9.72 4.65
CA ALA A 17 -6.47 8.45 4.16
C ALA A 17 -5.02 8.22 4.65
N ALA A 18 -4.16 9.25 4.55
CA ALA A 18 -2.79 9.16 5.04
C ALA A 18 -2.73 8.94 6.56
N ALA A 19 -3.55 9.64 7.34
CA ALA A 19 -3.59 9.47 8.80
C ALA A 19 -4.03 8.04 9.19
N VAL A 20 -5.06 7.51 8.53
CA VAL A 20 -5.55 6.14 8.75
C VAL A 20 -4.50 5.11 8.32
N ALA A 21 -3.83 5.32 7.19
CA ALA A 21 -2.77 4.45 6.70
C ALA A 21 -1.59 4.39 7.67
N LEU A 22 -1.11 5.54 8.17
CA LEU A 22 -0.03 5.60 9.16
C LEU A 22 -0.43 4.90 10.46
N PHE A 23 -1.61 5.23 11.00
CA PHE A 23 -2.10 4.62 12.23
C PHE A 23 -2.22 3.10 12.11
N SER A 24 -2.83 2.61 11.01
CA SER A 24 -3.04 1.18 10.80
C SER A 24 -1.73 0.43 10.61
N ASN A 25 -0.79 0.98 9.85
CA ASN A 25 0.52 0.35 9.64
C ASN A 25 1.35 0.30 10.92
N VAL A 26 1.36 1.38 11.71
CA VAL A 26 2.05 1.39 13.02
C VAL A 26 1.40 0.41 13.99
N LEU A 27 0.06 0.35 14.04
CA LEU A 27 -0.66 -0.61 14.86
C LEU A 27 -0.36 -2.05 14.45
N LEU A 28 -0.27 -2.34 13.15
CA LEU A 28 0.07 -3.67 12.64
C LEU A 28 1.49 -4.08 13.06
N ILE A 29 2.47 -3.17 12.91
CA ILE A 29 3.85 -3.41 13.35
C ILE A 29 3.90 -3.68 14.85
N PHE A 30 3.15 -2.90 15.65
CA PHE A 30 3.06 -3.11 17.10
C PHE A 30 2.47 -4.48 17.46
N LEU A 31 1.39 -4.89 16.79
CA LEU A 31 0.77 -6.20 16.98
C LEU A 31 1.72 -7.34 16.58
N ILE A 32 2.43 -7.17 15.47
CA ILE A 32 3.41 -8.15 15.00
C ILE A 32 4.50 -8.37 16.05
N ILE A 33 5.08 -7.30 16.61
CA ILE A 33 6.16 -7.41 17.59
C ILE A 33 5.65 -8.00 18.91
N LYS A 34 4.46 -7.62 19.37
CA LYS A 34 3.97 -7.97 20.71
C LYS A 34 3.24 -9.32 20.78
N HIS A 35 2.55 -9.73 19.71
CA HIS A 35 1.61 -10.85 19.75
C HIS A 35 1.92 -11.98 18.76
N THR A 36 2.99 -11.92 17.95
CA THR A 36 3.30 -13.00 17.01
C THR A 36 3.93 -14.21 17.72
N PRO A 37 3.29 -15.39 17.72
CA PRO A 37 3.91 -16.63 18.20
C PRO A 37 4.98 -17.11 17.20
N LYS A 38 6.05 -17.75 17.68
CA LYS A 38 7.18 -18.23 16.84
C LYS A 38 6.76 -19.12 15.67
N ALA A 39 5.64 -19.85 15.78
CA ALA A 39 5.09 -20.67 14.70
C ALA A 39 4.63 -19.87 13.46
N LEU A 40 4.36 -18.56 13.62
CA LEU A 40 3.95 -17.64 12.54
C LEU A 40 5.05 -16.65 12.16
N GLU A 41 6.30 -16.90 12.55
CA GLU A 41 7.44 -16.04 12.20
C GLU A 41 7.57 -15.75 10.69
N PRO A 42 7.51 -16.74 9.76
CA PRO A 42 7.60 -16.46 8.33
C PRO A 42 6.41 -15.59 7.83
N TYR A 43 5.23 -15.77 8.42
CA TYR A 43 4.06 -14.97 8.09
C TYR A 43 4.20 -13.51 8.54
N SER A 44 4.74 -13.30 9.74
CA SER A 44 5.02 -11.98 10.29
C SER A 44 6.02 -11.19 9.44
N ARG A 45 7.04 -11.86 8.88
CA ARG A 45 7.99 -11.21 7.96
C ARG A 45 7.31 -10.68 6.70
N ILE A 46 6.38 -11.45 6.12
CA ILE A 46 5.61 -11.03 4.93
C ILE A 46 4.73 -9.82 5.27
N LEU A 47 4.01 -9.87 6.40
CA LEU A 47 3.18 -8.75 6.85
C LEU A 47 4.02 -7.49 7.10
N LEU A 48 5.20 -7.63 7.69
CA LEU A 48 6.10 -6.50 7.94
C LEU A 48 6.64 -5.90 6.64
N GLN A 49 6.92 -6.73 5.63
CA GLN A 49 7.27 -6.25 4.28
C GLN A 49 6.11 -5.47 3.65
N THR A 50 4.87 -5.96 3.73
CA THR A 50 3.70 -5.25 3.22
C THR A 50 3.53 -3.90 3.92
N CYS A 51 3.67 -3.83 5.25
CA CYS A 51 3.62 -2.56 5.98
C CYS A 51 4.73 -1.59 5.57
N ALA A 52 5.94 -2.08 5.33
CA ALA A 52 7.04 -1.23 4.88
C ALA A 52 6.74 -0.62 3.50
N ILE A 53 6.17 -1.40 2.58
CA ILE A 53 5.75 -0.92 1.26
C ILE A 53 4.65 0.14 1.39
N ASP A 54 3.64 -0.11 2.22
CA ASP A 54 2.53 0.84 2.44
C ASP A 54 3.01 2.15 3.07
N LEU A 55 3.97 2.11 4.01
CA LEU A 55 4.56 3.30 4.62
C LEU A 55 5.36 4.11 3.59
N ILE A 56 6.15 3.44 2.74
CA ILE A 56 6.89 4.10 1.65
C ILE A 56 5.91 4.77 0.68
N TYR A 57 4.84 4.07 0.29
CA TYR A 57 3.82 4.62 -0.59
C TYR A 57 3.09 5.81 0.01
N THR A 58 2.72 5.73 1.30
CA THR A 58 2.08 6.84 2.02
C THR A 58 3.00 8.06 2.10
N ALA A 59 4.30 7.85 2.30
CA ALA A 59 5.29 8.93 2.27
C ALA A 59 5.39 9.57 0.87
N LEU A 60 5.38 8.77 -0.19
CA LEU A 60 5.38 9.28 -1.57
C LEU A 60 4.13 10.11 -1.87
N ILE A 61 2.94 9.69 -1.43
CA ILE A 61 1.71 10.47 -1.56
C ILE A 61 1.85 11.82 -0.84
N PHE A 62 2.38 11.82 0.38
CA PHE A 62 2.52 13.06 1.15
C PHE A 62 3.50 14.06 0.51
N VAL A 63 4.60 13.57 -0.06
CA VAL A 63 5.62 14.40 -0.72
C VAL A 63 5.13 14.93 -2.06
N LEU A 64 4.54 14.05 -2.89
CA LEU A 64 4.18 14.37 -4.27
C LEU A 64 2.79 15.02 -4.39
N LYS A 65 1.85 14.70 -3.49
CA LYS A 65 0.44 15.10 -3.57
C LYS A 65 -0.08 15.06 -5.03
N PRO A 66 -0.05 13.85 -5.64
CA PRO A 66 -0.40 13.69 -7.04
C PRO A 66 -1.88 14.00 -7.22
N HIS A 67 -2.17 14.86 -8.19
CA HIS A 67 -3.50 15.29 -8.53
C HIS A 67 -3.84 14.78 -9.93
N THR A 68 -4.96 14.07 -10.04
CA THR A 68 -5.45 13.54 -11.31
C THR A 68 -6.67 14.33 -11.75
N GLU A 69 -6.60 14.96 -12.92
CA GLU A 69 -7.71 15.66 -13.53
C GLU A 69 -8.11 14.94 -14.83
N PHE A 70 -9.41 14.68 -14.99
CA PHE A 70 -9.98 14.24 -16.26
C PHE A 70 -10.67 15.44 -16.91
N THR A 71 -10.06 16.01 -17.95
CA THR A 71 -10.64 17.11 -18.72
C THR A 71 -10.74 16.69 -20.19
N ASP A 72 -11.95 16.74 -20.75
CA ASP A 72 -12.22 16.51 -22.17
C ASP A 72 -11.61 15.22 -22.77
N GLY A 73 -11.64 14.12 -22.01
CA GLY A 73 -11.11 12.82 -22.43
C GLY A 73 -9.59 12.67 -22.28
N ILE A 74 -8.91 13.68 -21.73
CA ILE A 74 -7.48 13.66 -21.43
C ILE A 74 -7.29 13.48 -19.92
N PHE A 75 -6.42 12.53 -19.55
CA PHE A 75 -6.01 12.31 -18.17
C PHE A 75 -4.75 13.13 -17.89
N LEU A 76 -4.88 14.15 -17.04
CA LEU A 76 -3.79 15.01 -16.61
C LEU A 76 -3.34 14.61 -15.21
N LEU A 77 -2.06 14.32 -15.07
CA LEU A 77 -1.38 14.06 -13.80
C LEU A 77 -0.53 15.28 -13.45
N MET A 78 -0.83 15.93 -12.33
CA MET A 78 -0.13 17.13 -11.86
C MET A 78 0.33 16.94 -10.41
N ILE A 79 1.52 17.41 -10.07
CA ILE A 79 2.09 17.34 -8.71
C ILE A 79 1.87 18.68 -8.02
N ASN A 80 0.98 18.71 -7.02
CA ASN A 80 0.71 19.90 -6.20
C ASN A 80 1.45 19.87 -4.85
N GLY A 81 2.44 18.98 -4.71
CA GLY A 81 3.21 18.76 -3.49
C GLY A 81 4.37 19.74 -3.29
N PHE A 82 5.32 19.37 -2.44
CA PHE A 82 6.50 20.19 -2.12
C PHE A 82 7.39 20.49 -3.35
N LEU A 83 7.16 19.76 -4.44
CA LEU A 83 7.90 19.83 -5.70
C LEU A 83 7.13 20.54 -6.83
N GLU A 84 6.12 21.35 -6.50
CA GLU A 84 5.29 22.10 -7.48
C GLU A 84 6.10 22.98 -8.46
N LYS A 85 7.29 23.44 -8.07
CA LYS A 85 8.15 24.33 -8.89
C LYS A 85 9.24 23.60 -9.69
N VAL A 86 9.19 22.28 -9.77
CA VAL A 86 10.23 21.49 -10.42
C VAL A 86 10.14 21.60 -11.95
N THR A 87 11.27 21.86 -12.61
CA THR A 87 11.38 22.06 -14.07
C THR A 87 11.11 20.79 -14.89
N SER A 88 10.77 20.99 -16.16
CA SER A 88 10.08 20.05 -17.08
C SER A 88 10.78 18.75 -17.56
N PRO A 89 11.81 18.19 -16.91
CA PRO A 89 12.00 16.73 -16.98
C PRO A 89 11.71 16.00 -15.67
N TRP A 90 11.87 16.68 -14.54
CA TRP A 90 11.80 16.06 -13.22
C TRP A 90 10.36 15.80 -12.79
N ASP A 91 9.42 16.69 -13.14
CA ASP A 91 7.99 16.49 -12.85
C ASP A 91 7.43 15.21 -13.51
N PHE A 92 7.86 14.92 -14.75
CA PHE A 92 7.49 13.68 -15.44
C PHE A 92 8.03 12.43 -14.73
N ILE A 93 9.29 12.45 -14.28
CA ILE A 93 9.91 11.33 -13.56
C ILE A 93 9.20 11.07 -12.22
N LEU A 94 8.83 12.14 -11.51
CA LEU A 94 8.12 12.03 -10.24
C LEU A 94 6.71 11.45 -10.42
N ASN A 95 5.97 11.89 -11.43
CA ASN A 95 4.67 11.31 -11.78
C ASN A 95 4.80 9.83 -12.18
N LEU A 96 5.81 9.48 -12.98
CA LEU A 96 6.06 8.09 -13.36
C LEU A 96 6.41 7.22 -12.14
N THR A 97 7.20 7.76 -11.21
CA THR A 97 7.57 7.09 -9.95
C THR A 97 6.34 6.82 -9.10
N TRP A 98 5.41 7.78 -9.01
CA TRP A 98 4.15 7.58 -8.31
C TRP A 98 3.29 6.49 -8.97
N CYS A 99 3.13 6.52 -10.29
CA CYS A 99 2.41 5.47 -11.03
C CYS A 99 3.02 4.09 -10.78
N TYR A 100 4.35 3.99 -10.83
CA TYR A 100 5.07 2.74 -10.57
C TYR A 100 4.81 2.23 -9.14
N ALA A 101 4.86 3.12 -8.14
CA ALA A 101 4.60 2.77 -6.75
C ALA A 101 3.15 2.28 -6.54
N LEU A 102 2.18 2.88 -7.23
CA LEU A 102 0.78 2.44 -7.21
C LEU A 102 0.61 1.02 -7.75
N PHE A 103 1.19 0.71 -8.91
CA PHE A 103 1.16 -0.65 -9.47
C PHE A 103 1.86 -1.65 -8.55
N PHE A 104 3.01 -1.27 -8.00
CA PHE A 104 3.74 -2.12 -7.07
C PHE A 104 2.91 -2.47 -5.82
N CYS A 105 2.17 -1.50 -5.25
CA CYS A 105 1.25 -1.76 -4.14
C CYS A 105 0.10 -2.70 -4.53
N MET A 106 -0.47 -2.55 -5.73
CA MET A 106 -1.51 -3.46 -6.24
C MET A 106 -1.02 -4.92 -6.34
N PHE A 107 0.23 -5.14 -6.75
CA PHE A 107 0.83 -6.46 -6.78
C PHE A 107 1.22 -6.98 -5.39
N ALA A 108 1.55 -6.09 -4.45
CA ALA A 108 1.89 -6.47 -3.08
C ALA A 108 0.66 -6.88 -2.25
N MET A 109 -0.51 -6.27 -2.49
CA MET A 109 -1.76 -6.57 -1.78
C MET A 109 -2.17 -8.06 -1.73
N PRO A 110 -2.10 -8.85 -2.83
CA PRO A 110 -2.51 -10.26 -2.79
C PRO A 110 -1.53 -11.18 -2.03
N ILE A 111 -0.29 -10.76 -1.77
CA ILE A 111 0.78 -11.63 -1.22
C ILE A 111 0.38 -12.21 0.16
N PRO A 112 -0.10 -11.42 1.14
CA PRO A 112 -0.51 -11.96 2.44
C PRO A 112 -1.74 -12.89 2.35
N PHE A 113 -2.66 -12.63 1.41
CA PHE A 113 -3.83 -13.47 1.19
C PHE A 113 -3.45 -14.82 0.59
N TYR A 114 -2.56 -14.81 -0.41
CA TYR A 114 -2.01 -16.02 -1.01
C TYR A 114 -1.27 -16.87 0.03
N TYR A 115 -0.46 -16.24 0.89
CA TYR A 115 0.24 -16.95 1.95
C TYR A 115 -0.74 -17.62 2.94
N ARG A 116 -1.80 -16.91 3.38
CA ARG A 116 -2.85 -17.49 4.22
C ARG A 116 -3.50 -18.70 3.57
N TYR A 117 -3.81 -18.62 2.27
CA TYR A 117 -4.37 -19.73 1.51
C TYR A 117 -3.44 -20.95 1.51
N VAL A 118 -2.15 -20.74 1.28
CA VAL A 118 -1.15 -21.82 1.31
C VAL A 118 -1.04 -22.45 2.70
N CYS A 119 -1.01 -21.66 3.77
CA CYS A 119 -1.01 -22.18 5.14
C CYS A 119 -2.25 -23.02 5.44
N VAL A 120 -3.44 -22.52 5.10
CA VAL A 120 -4.69 -23.22 5.42
C VAL A 120 -4.86 -24.48 4.58
N CYS A 121 -4.59 -24.40 3.27
CA CYS A 121 -4.79 -25.55 2.39
C CYS A 121 -3.62 -26.52 2.50
N ARG A 122 -2.37 -26.10 2.27
CA ARG A 122 -1.25 -27.04 2.16
C ARG A 122 -0.75 -27.56 3.50
N TYR A 123 -0.65 -26.73 4.54
CA TYR A 123 -0.14 -27.17 5.84
C TYR A 123 -1.17 -27.99 6.64
N ASN A 124 -2.47 -27.63 6.60
CA ASN A 124 -3.49 -28.51 7.19
C ASN A 124 -3.67 -29.81 6.38
N LEU A 125 -3.53 -29.78 5.04
CA LEU A 125 -3.51 -31.01 4.23
C LEU A 125 -2.33 -31.92 4.60
N THR A 126 -1.16 -31.36 4.95
CA THR A 126 -0.01 -32.18 5.39
C THR A 126 -0.24 -32.79 6.76
N VAL A 127 -0.83 -32.07 7.72
CA VAL A 127 -1.16 -32.63 9.05
C VAL A 127 -2.22 -33.73 8.93
N LEU A 128 -3.25 -33.55 8.10
CA LEU A 128 -4.25 -34.59 7.81
C LEU A 128 -3.65 -35.78 7.03
N SER A 129 -2.74 -35.53 6.10
CA SER A 129 -2.06 -36.59 5.34
C SER A 129 -1.10 -37.41 6.18
N ILE A 130 -0.45 -36.82 7.20
CA ILE A 130 0.42 -37.54 8.13
C ILE A 130 -0.42 -38.33 9.13
N ALA A 131 -1.52 -37.76 9.64
CA ALA A 131 -2.45 -38.46 10.53
C ALA A 131 -3.13 -39.68 9.87
N ASN A 132 -3.40 -39.63 8.56
CA ASN A 132 -3.96 -40.76 7.81
C ASN A 132 -2.93 -41.85 7.44
N HIS A 133 -1.62 -41.59 7.61
CA HIS A 133 -0.58 -42.59 7.37
C HIS A 133 -0.12 -43.31 8.66
N GLU A 134 -0.61 -42.85 9.83
CA GLU A 134 -0.35 -43.45 11.14
C GLU A 134 -1.53 -44.29 11.68
N ILE A 135 -2.56 -44.54 10.86
CA ILE A 135 -3.71 -45.41 11.18
C ILE A 135 -3.67 -46.67 10.32
#